data_AF-A0A5N6VYU3-F1
#
_entry.id   AF-A0A5N6VYU3-F1
#
_cell.length_a   1.000
_cell.length_b   1.000
_cell.length_c   1.000
_cell.angle_alpha   90.00
_cell.angle_beta   90.00
_cell.angle_gamma   90.00
#
_symmetry.space_group_name_H-M   'P 1'
#
loop_
_entity.id
_entity.type
_entity.pdbx_description
1 polymer ?
#
loop_
_entity_poly.entity_id
_entity_poly.type
_entity_poly.pdbx_seq_one_letter_code
_entity_poly.pdbx_strand_id
1 'polypeptide(L)'
;MTPTLKPPKSSLMEQLTSPPKASLQILGTHITNEQAKVIDFDLWIDCSAVVGIRSGKFLTNGESDCRSWNYSCNQDSGNFEAILDGWLNNWLGDSRDGGSWTLCKLVSFPDDDSAAIKAHIESLARNTAYGGSIEVVFHTPSIDADVLPEKQNVEIRVEWIFDCPFTPTDRVWNELVMNAMVDRKKGWISLNEPPLFYGMSSFRRAIRHGSTSRVVSQEQDAHGFKRSVRQFSQWGYDGSS
;
A
#
# COMPACT_ATOMS: atom_id res chain seq x y z
N MET A 1 32.27 -17.65 19.53
CA MET A 1 31.85 -16.32 20.01
C MET A 1 32.04 -15.35 18.86
N THR A 2 30.98 -15.04 18.14
CA THR A 2 31.00 -14.06 17.04
C THR A 2 30.84 -12.68 17.67
N PRO A 3 31.74 -11.72 17.43
CA PRO A 3 31.58 -10.37 17.95
C PRO A 3 30.37 -9.73 17.26
N THR A 4 29.33 -9.42 18.03
CA THR A 4 28.19 -8.63 17.57
C THR A 4 28.71 -7.21 17.30
N LEU A 5 29.11 -6.94 16.06
CA LEU A 5 29.58 -5.62 15.65
C LEU A 5 28.45 -4.63 15.89
N LYS A 6 28.69 -3.65 16.76
CA LYS A 6 27.80 -2.51 16.94
C LYS A 6 27.68 -1.78 15.60
N PRO A 7 26.48 -1.56 15.07
CA PRO A 7 26.33 -0.82 13.82
C PRO A 7 26.91 0.60 14.02
N PRO A 8 27.82 1.05 13.14
CA PRO A 8 28.44 2.37 13.27
C PRO A 8 27.37 3.47 13.11
N LYS A 9 27.57 4.61 13.76
CA LYS A 9 26.67 5.79 13.68
C LYS A 9 26.37 6.22 12.24
N SER A 10 27.33 6.06 11.32
CA SER A 10 27.12 6.31 9.89
C SER A 10 26.10 5.37 9.26
N SER A 11 26.11 4.09 9.63
CA SER A 11 25.13 3.10 9.16
C SER A 11 23.71 3.40 9.68
N LEU A 12 23.59 3.95 10.90
CA LEU A 12 22.30 4.43 11.41
C LEU A 12 21.73 5.56 10.56
N MET A 13 22.56 6.55 10.24
CA MET A 13 22.13 7.72 9.47
C MET A 13 21.79 7.33 8.02
N GLU A 14 22.57 6.44 7.41
CA GLU A 14 22.25 5.86 6.11
C GLU A 14 20.90 5.11 6.16
N GLN A 15 20.68 4.30 7.20
CA GLN A 15 19.38 3.62 7.37
C GLN A 15 18.25 4.63 7.61
N LEU A 16 18.48 5.72 8.34
CA LEU A 16 17.47 6.76 8.59
C LEU A 16 17.11 7.53 7.32
N THR A 17 18.06 7.80 6.44
CA THR A 17 17.79 8.47 5.15
C THR A 17 17.05 7.55 4.16
N SER A 18 17.00 6.24 4.43
CA SER A 18 16.32 5.28 3.58
C SER A 18 14.89 5.01 4.07
N PRO A 19 13.85 5.37 3.30
CA PRO A 19 12.46 5.10 3.66
C PRO A 19 12.17 3.59 3.73
N PRO A 20 11.20 3.15 4.55
CA PRO A 20 10.71 1.79 4.46
C PRO A 20 10.00 1.56 3.10
N LYS A 21 10.12 0.35 2.55
CA LYS A 21 9.48 -0.01 1.28
C LYS A 21 8.00 -0.30 1.51
N ALA A 22 7.13 0.69 1.40
CA ALA A 22 5.69 0.47 1.55
C ALA A 22 5.07 -0.03 0.24
N SER A 23 4.08 -0.92 0.34
CA SER A 23 3.32 -1.37 -0.83
C SER A 23 1.84 -1.57 -0.49
N LEU A 24 0.99 -1.41 -1.49
CA LEU A 24 -0.45 -1.61 -1.39
C LEU A 24 -0.84 -2.82 -2.25
N GLN A 25 -1.48 -3.80 -1.63
CA GLN A 25 -2.04 -4.96 -2.31
C GLN A 25 -3.55 -4.79 -2.47
N ILE A 26 -4.04 -5.03 -3.68
CA ILE A 26 -5.47 -5.08 -4.02
C ILE A 26 -5.78 -6.47 -4.52
N LEU A 27 -6.49 -7.24 -3.70
CA LEU A 27 -6.83 -8.63 -3.96
C LEU A 27 -8.32 -8.75 -4.28
N GLY A 28 -8.63 -9.28 -5.46
CA GLY A 28 -9.99 -9.64 -5.88
C GLY A 28 -10.18 -11.14 -5.79
N THR A 29 -11.15 -11.59 -4.99
CA THR A 29 -11.48 -13.01 -4.87
C THR A 29 -12.98 -13.28 -4.97
N HIS A 30 -13.35 -14.44 -5.48
CA HIS A 30 -14.72 -14.96 -5.37
C HIS A 30 -14.72 -16.33 -4.72
N ILE A 31 -15.86 -16.69 -4.14
CA ILE A 31 -16.09 -18.01 -3.56
C ILE A 31 -16.84 -18.82 -4.61
N THR A 32 -16.31 -20.00 -4.94
CA THR A 32 -16.98 -20.89 -5.88
C THR A 32 -18.12 -21.66 -5.22
N ASN A 33 -18.96 -22.32 -6.02
CA ASN A 33 -19.98 -23.26 -5.52
C ASN A 33 -19.39 -24.40 -4.65
N GLU A 34 -18.12 -24.73 -4.82
CA GLU A 34 -17.38 -25.70 -4.01
C GLU A 34 -16.79 -25.08 -2.72
N GLN A 35 -17.19 -23.84 -2.40
CA GLN A 35 -16.64 -23.02 -1.31
C GLN A 35 -15.14 -22.73 -1.42
N ALA A 36 -14.54 -22.93 -2.60
CA ALA A 36 -13.14 -22.62 -2.83
C ALA A 36 -12.97 -21.12 -3.09
N LYS A 37 -12.04 -20.47 -2.38
CA LYS A 37 -11.66 -19.07 -2.63
C LYS A 37 -10.75 -19.02 -3.86
N VAL A 38 -11.23 -18.41 -4.95
CA VAL A 38 -10.47 -18.21 -6.19
C VAL A 38 -9.96 -16.78 -6.26
N ILE A 39 -8.70 -16.61 -6.62
CA ILE A 39 -8.07 -15.29 -6.83
C ILE A 39 -8.24 -14.88 -8.29
N ASP A 40 -9.07 -13.85 -8.51
CA ASP A 40 -9.33 -13.26 -9.81
C ASP A 40 -8.21 -12.32 -10.26
N PHE A 41 -7.72 -11.49 -9.34
CA PHE A 41 -6.60 -10.58 -9.56
C PHE A 41 -5.88 -10.31 -8.23
N ASP A 42 -4.60 -9.99 -8.32
CA ASP A 42 -3.73 -9.70 -7.17
C ASP A 42 -2.76 -8.58 -7.57
N LEU A 43 -3.14 -7.33 -7.32
CA LEU A 43 -2.42 -6.16 -7.79
C LEU A 43 -1.52 -5.60 -6.69
N TRP A 44 -0.27 -5.32 -7.03
CA TRP A 44 0.70 -4.71 -6.12
C TRP A 44 1.10 -3.33 -6.61
N ILE A 45 0.96 -2.33 -5.75
CA ILE A 45 1.33 -0.94 -6.02
C ILE A 45 2.51 -0.57 -5.13
N ASP A 46 3.56 -0.03 -5.73
CA ASP A 46 4.67 0.53 -4.98
C ASP A 46 4.25 1.87 -4.36
N CYS A 47 4.30 1.94 -3.03
CA CYS A 47 4.02 3.14 -2.25
C CYS A 47 5.30 3.72 -1.65
N SER A 48 6.48 3.36 -2.17
CA SER A 48 7.77 3.84 -1.67
C SER A 48 8.07 5.31 -2.04
N ALA A 49 7.18 6.02 -2.74
CA ALA A 49 7.31 7.46 -2.98
C ALA A 49 7.08 8.21 -1.66
N VAL A 50 8.13 8.87 -1.16
CA VAL A 50 8.21 9.38 0.21
C VAL A 50 7.87 10.86 0.31
N VAL A 51 7.20 11.24 1.40
CA VAL A 51 7.00 12.66 1.80
C VAL A 51 8.04 13.06 2.84
N GLY A 52 8.27 12.22 3.84
CA GLY A 52 9.32 12.42 4.85
C GLY A 52 9.02 11.74 6.19
N ILE A 53 9.80 12.09 7.21
CA ILE A 53 9.62 11.62 8.58
C ILE A 53 8.60 12.52 9.29
N ARG A 54 7.54 11.91 9.82
CA ARG A 54 6.50 12.58 10.62
C ARG A 54 6.93 12.80 12.05
N SER A 55 7.46 11.75 12.66
CA SER A 55 7.80 11.76 14.07
C SER A 55 8.97 10.84 14.34
N GLY A 56 9.66 11.13 15.43
CA GLY A 56 10.78 10.36 15.89
C GLY A 56 10.79 10.29 17.41
N LYS A 57 11.07 9.12 17.96
CA LYS A 57 11.20 8.90 19.39
C LYS A 57 12.54 8.25 19.67
N PHE A 58 13.17 8.70 20.73
CA PHE A 58 14.39 8.13 21.28
C PHE A 58 14.04 7.63 22.67
N LEU A 59 13.95 6.31 22.81
CA LEU A 59 13.49 5.64 24.02
C LEU A 59 14.69 5.00 24.70
N THR A 60 14.82 5.22 26.00
CA THR A 60 15.90 4.69 26.83
C THR A 60 15.31 3.98 28.04
N ASN A 61 16.12 3.19 28.75
CA ASN A 61 15.66 2.52 29.97
C ASN A 61 15.26 3.49 31.11
N GLY A 62 15.81 4.71 31.11
CA GLY A 62 15.36 5.79 31.98
C GLY A 62 14.31 6.66 31.28
N GLU A 63 13.13 6.82 31.88
CA GLU A 63 12.07 7.68 31.31
C GLU A 63 12.49 9.15 31.18
N SER A 64 13.44 9.61 32.00
CA SER A 64 13.96 10.99 31.99
C SER A 64 14.77 11.34 30.76
N ASP A 65 15.36 10.34 30.09
CA ASP A 65 16.22 10.54 28.92
C ASP A 65 15.48 10.26 27.60
N CYS A 66 14.20 9.88 27.67
CA CYS A 66 13.34 9.71 26.51
C CYS A 66 13.08 11.06 25.84
N ARG A 67 13.21 11.10 24.51
CA ARG A 67 12.99 12.30 23.69
C ARG A 67 12.02 12.00 22.56
N SER A 68 11.29 13.03 22.16
CA SER A 68 10.37 12.94 21.03
C SER A 68 10.46 14.17 20.15
N TRP A 69 10.23 13.97 18.87
CA TRP A 69 10.18 14.98 17.83
C TRP A 69 8.99 14.70 16.95
N ASN A 70 8.31 15.76 16.51
CA ASN A 70 7.23 15.68 15.54
C ASN A 70 7.40 16.81 14.54
N TYR A 71 7.22 16.48 13.27
CA TYR A 71 7.12 17.44 12.19
C TYR A 71 5.88 18.32 12.39
N SER A 72 6.08 19.63 12.31
CA SER A 72 5.00 20.62 12.37
C SER A 72 5.15 21.57 11.18
N CYS A 73 4.16 21.61 10.29
CA CYS A 73 4.18 22.50 9.13
C CYS A 73 4.19 24.00 9.49
N ASN A 74 3.83 24.33 10.74
CA ASN A 74 3.67 25.72 11.21
C ASN A 74 4.86 26.21 12.04
N GLN A 75 5.90 25.39 12.23
CA GLN A 75 7.10 25.74 12.97
C GLN A 75 8.33 25.22 12.25
N ASP A 76 9.44 25.93 12.35
CA ASP A 76 10.73 25.46 11.82
C ASP A 76 11.23 24.32 12.72
N SER A 77 10.68 23.11 12.51
CA SER A 77 10.88 21.95 13.38
C SER A 77 12.26 21.31 13.22
N GLY A 78 13.11 21.83 12.33
CA GLY A 78 14.40 21.23 11.98
C GLY A 78 14.26 19.87 11.30
N ASN A 79 15.34 19.39 10.68
CA ASN A 79 15.41 18.03 10.15
C ASN A 79 15.60 17.04 11.32
N PHE A 80 14.78 15.98 11.37
CA PHE A 80 14.88 14.93 12.40
C PHE A 80 16.29 14.31 12.46
N GLU A 81 16.97 14.17 11.32
CA GLU A 81 18.34 13.62 11.27
C GLU A 81 19.32 14.43 12.12
N ALA A 82 19.27 15.76 12.01
CA ALA A 82 20.13 16.65 12.78
C ALA A 82 19.82 16.60 14.29
N ILE A 83 18.53 16.46 14.62
CA ILE A 83 18.06 16.36 16.00
C ILE A 83 18.49 15.02 16.62
N LEU A 84 18.33 13.92 15.89
CA LEU A 84 18.77 12.60 16.31
C LEU A 84 20.29 12.54 16.48
N ASP A 85 21.05 13.18 15.57
CA ASP A 85 22.52 13.25 15.69
C ASP A 85 22.94 13.90 17.02
N GLY A 86 22.30 15.01 17.39
CA GLY A 86 22.50 15.67 18.68
C GLY A 86 22.11 14.79 19.87
N TRP A 87 21.00 14.05 19.78
CA TRP A 87 20.58 13.12 20.84
C TRP A 87 21.57 11.98 21.03
N LEU A 88 22.05 11.38 19.93
CA LEU A 88 23.05 10.32 19.96
C LEU A 88 24.38 10.82 20.51
N ASN A 89 24.82 12.03 20.15
CA ASN A 89 26.07 12.59 20.68
C ASN A 89 26.00 12.83 22.18
N ASN A 90 24.89 13.37 22.68
CA ASN A 90 24.69 13.56 24.12
C ASN A 90 24.71 12.20 24.84
N TRP A 91 23.95 11.23 24.33
CA TRP A 91 23.88 9.90 24.95
C TRP A 91 25.21 9.13 24.88
N LEU A 92 25.92 9.15 23.75
CA LEU A 92 27.25 8.51 23.62
C LEU A 92 28.31 9.22 24.47
N GLY A 93 28.20 10.53 24.67
CA GLY A 93 29.08 11.30 25.55
C GLY A 93 28.92 10.95 27.03
N ASP A 94 27.70 10.59 27.44
CA ASP A 94 27.34 10.26 28.82
C ASP A 94 27.48 8.76 29.15
N SER A 95 27.54 7.89 28.13
CA SER A 95 27.54 6.44 28.28
C SER A 95 28.96 5.84 28.40
N ARG A 96 29.27 5.20 29.54
CA ARG A 96 30.49 4.37 29.71
C ARG A 96 30.36 2.96 29.11
N ASP A 97 29.14 2.46 28.96
CA ASP A 97 28.86 1.12 28.45
C ASP A 97 28.53 1.23 26.97
N GLY A 98 29.50 0.86 26.13
CA GLY A 98 29.45 1.16 24.71
C GLY A 98 28.09 0.88 24.09
N GLY A 99 27.55 1.90 23.42
CA GLY A 99 26.14 1.97 23.11
C GLY A 99 25.65 0.95 22.07
N SER A 100 24.63 0.18 22.43
CA SER A 100 23.77 -0.54 21.49
C SER A 100 22.46 0.22 21.32
N TRP A 101 21.95 0.26 20.09
CA TRP A 101 20.70 0.92 19.74
C TRP A 101 19.94 0.10 18.70
N THR A 102 18.60 0.15 18.75
CA THR A 102 17.71 -0.41 17.72
C THR A 102 17.05 0.72 16.94
N LEU A 103 16.97 0.62 15.61
CA LEU A 103 16.15 1.51 14.78
C LEU A 103 14.87 0.77 14.35
N CYS A 104 13.73 1.29 14.77
CA CYS A 104 12.40 0.84 14.39
C CYS A 104 11.78 1.86 13.42
N LYS A 105 11.63 1.47 12.14
CA LYS A 105 10.91 2.28 11.15
C LYS A 105 9.44 1.89 11.19
N LEU A 106 8.61 2.84 11.56
CA LEU A 106 7.17 2.74 11.58
C LEU A 106 6.61 3.46 10.36
N VAL A 107 5.49 2.94 9.87
CA VAL A 107 4.73 3.57 8.80
C VAL A 107 3.35 3.83 9.35
N SER A 108 2.94 5.09 9.33
CA SER A 108 1.58 5.47 9.72
C SER A 108 0.78 5.79 8.48
N PHE A 109 -0.25 5.00 8.24
CA PHE A 109 -1.33 5.37 7.35
C PHE A 109 -2.51 5.78 8.23
N PRO A 110 -3.06 7.00 8.11
CA PRO A 110 -4.24 7.38 8.89
C PRO A 110 -5.39 6.39 8.62
N ASP A 111 -6.03 5.90 9.68
CA ASP A 111 -7.11 4.90 9.56
C ASP A 111 -8.23 5.40 8.63
N ASP A 112 -8.55 6.69 8.69
CA ASP A 112 -9.52 7.36 7.83
C ASP A 112 -9.15 7.30 6.34
N ASP A 113 -7.86 7.43 6.02
CA ASP A 113 -7.37 7.33 4.65
C ASP A 113 -7.44 5.89 4.14
N SER A 114 -7.22 4.90 5.01
CA SER A 114 -7.28 3.48 4.64
C SER A 114 -8.70 3.05 4.24
N ALA A 115 -9.71 3.50 5.00
CA ALA A 115 -11.11 3.23 4.70
C ALA A 115 -11.56 3.94 3.42
N ALA A 116 -11.11 5.18 3.21
CA ALA A 116 -11.39 5.95 2.00
C ALA A 116 -10.81 5.27 0.75
N ILE A 117 -9.56 4.80 0.81
CA ILE A 117 -8.92 4.07 -0.28
C ILE A 117 -9.64 2.77 -0.59
N LYS A 118 -10.00 2.00 0.45
CA LYS A 118 -10.76 0.77 0.27
C LYS A 118 -12.10 1.04 -0.42
N ALA A 119 -12.87 2.02 0.06
CA ALA A 119 -14.15 2.39 -0.53
C ALA A 119 -14.02 2.83 -1.99
N HIS A 120 -12.95 3.56 -2.32
CA HIS A 120 -12.66 3.99 -3.69
C HIS A 120 -12.30 2.81 -4.60
N ILE A 121 -11.43 1.89 -4.16
CA ILE A 121 -11.09 0.67 -4.90
C ILE A 121 -12.33 -0.20 -5.14
N GLU A 122 -13.18 -0.37 -4.13
CA GLU A 122 -14.46 -1.07 -4.30
C GLU A 122 -15.35 -0.39 -5.34
N SER A 123 -15.35 0.95 -5.38
CA SER A 123 -16.07 1.70 -6.41
C SER A 123 -15.53 1.44 -7.81
N LEU A 124 -14.21 1.36 -7.97
CA LEU A 124 -13.59 1.02 -9.25
C LEU A 124 -13.91 -0.41 -9.67
N ALA A 125 -13.87 -1.36 -8.74
CA ALA A 125 -14.26 -2.75 -9.00
C ALA A 125 -15.71 -2.82 -9.51
N ARG A 126 -16.66 -2.12 -8.85
CA ARG A 126 -18.06 -2.00 -9.33
C ARG A 126 -18.16 -1.39 -10.73
N ASN A 127 -17.36 -0.37 -11.04
CA ASN A 127 -17.30 0.24 -12.37
C ASN A 127 -16.80 -0.73 -13.46
N THR A 128 -16.10 -1.79 -13.08
CA THR A 128 -15.69 -2.87 -13.99
C THR A 128 -16.65 -4.07 -14.00
N ALA A 129 -17.81 -3.96 -13.35
CA ALA A 129 -18.77 -5.05 -13.13
C ALA A 129 -18.23 -6.24 -12.32
N TYR A 130 -17.21 -6.03 -11.49
CA TYR A 130 -16.72 -7.06 -10.58
C TYR A 130 -17.73 -7.26 -9.45
N GLY A 131 -18.12 -8.52 -9.20
CA GLY A 131 -19.07 -8.94 -8.19
C GLY A 131 -18.46 -9.77 -7.05
N GLY A 132 -17.13 -9.96 -7.06
CA GLY A 132 -16.43 -10.67 -6.01
C GLY A 132 -16.09 -9.78 -4.80
N SER A 133 -15.39 -10.37 -3.84
CA SER A 133 -14.88 -9.72 -2.64
C SER A 133 -13.55 -9.01 -2.92
N ILE A 134 -13.42 -7.79 -2.41
CA ILE A 134 -12.19 -6.98 -2.49
C ILE A 134 -11.54 -6.94 -1.12
N GLU A 135 -10.24 -7.20 -1.10
CA GLU A 135 -9.37 -7.03 0.06
C GLU A 135 -8.25 -6.05 -0.30
N VAL A 136 -8.00 -5.09 0.58
CA VAL A 136 -7.00 -4.04 0.39
C VAL A 136 -6.07 -4.09 1.59
N VAL A 137 -4.80 -4.37 1.36
CA VAL A 137 -3.80 -4.59 2.42
C VAL A 137 -2.61 -3.69 2.19
N PHE A 138 -2.24 -2.93 3.21
CA PHE A 138 -0.99 -2.17 3.21
C PHE A 138 0.12 -3.02 3.81
N HIS A 139 1.15 -3.27 3.01
CA HIS A 139 2.33 -4.01 3.40
C HIS A 139 3.47 -3.06 3.68
N THR A 140 3.97 -3.12 4.90
CA THR A 140 5.20 -2.46 5.32
C THR A 140 6.11 -3.58 5.79
N PRO A 141 7.21 -3.90 5.08
CA PRO A 141 8.11 -4.94 5.53
C PRO A 141 8.55 -4.56 6.93
N SER A 142 8.17 -5.39 7.90
CA SER A 142 8.75 -5.33 9.22
C SER A 142 10.26 -5.42 9.02
N ILE A 143 11.01 -4.49 9.60
CA ILE A 143 12.44 -4.71 9.79
C ILE A 143 12.53 -6.11 10.40
N ASP A 144 13.21 -7.03 9.70
CA ASP A 144 13.52 -8.34 10.26
C ASP A 144 14.09 -8.05 11.64
N ALA A 145 13.31 -8.41 12.66
CA ALA A 145 13.80 -8.51 14.01
C ALA A 145 14.70 -9.75 14.01
N ASP A 146 15.80 -9.68 13.27
CA ASP A 146 16.89 -10.63 13.34
C ASP A 146 17.44 -10.50 14.75
N VAL A 147 16.85 -11.31 15.62
CA VAL A 147 17.25 -11.61 16.98
C VAL A 147 17.70 -10.35 17.71
N LEU A 148 16.73 -9.55 18.17
CA LEU A 148 17.01 -8.54 19.18
C LEU A 148 17.73 -9.23 20.34
N PRO A 149 19.03 -8.98 20.60
CA PRO A 149 19.60 -9.39 21.87
C PRO A 149 18.77 -8.73 22.97
N GLU A 150 18.35 -9.51 23.97
CA GLU A 150 17.40 -9.16 25.04
C GLU A 150 17.77 -7.93 25.89
N LYS A 151 18.83 -7.18 25.54
CA LYS A 151 19.27 -5.95 26.21
C LYS A 151 19.89 -4.97 25.21
N GLN A 152 19.07 -4.19 24.51
CA GLN A 152 19.53 -2.95 23.87
C GLN A 152 19.14 -1.76 24.75
N ASN A 153 20.05 -0.81 24.92
CA ASN A 153 19.87 0.29 25.88
C ASN A 153 19.01 1.44 25.34
N VAL A 154 18.87 1.52 24.01
CA VAL A 154 18.15 2.60 23.32
C VAL A 154 17.33 2.03 22.15
N GLU A 155 16.07 2.44 22.05
CA GLU A 155 15.21 2.19 20.90
C GLU A 155 14.85 3.52 20.21
N ILE A 156 15.17 3.62 18.93
CA ILE A 156 14.87 4.78 18.08
C ILE A 156 13.68 4.39 17.22
N ARG A 157 12.52 5.04 17.41
CA ARG A 157 11.33 4.83 16.57
C ARG A 157 11.15 5.98 15.62
N VAL A 158 10.95 5.70 14.34
CA VAL A 158 10.84 6.73 13.29
C VAL A 158 9.60 6.45 12.47
N GLU A 159 8.64 7.34 12.53
CA GLU A 159 7.38 7.25 11.81
C GLU A 159 7.48 8.01 10.49
N TRP A 160 7.26 7.31 9.39
CA TRP A 160 7.26 7.88 8.05
C TRP A 160 5.84 8.20 7.58
N ILE A 161 5.69 9.35 6.91
CA ILE A 161 4.52 9.65 6.09
C ILE A 161 4.84 9.29 4.64
N PHE A 162 3.91 8.58 4.03
CA PHE A 162 3.88 8.32 2.61
C PHE A 162 2.73 9.09 2.00
N ASP A 163 2.98 9.68 0.84
CA ASP A 163 1.90 10.11 -0.03
C ASP A 163 1.33 8.84 -0.63
N CYS A 164 0.07 8.55 -0.34
CA CYS A 164 -0.57 7.47 -1.05
C CYS A 164 -0.59 7.84 -2.54
N PRO A 165 -0.01 7.01 -3.43
CA PRO A 165 -0.07 7.29 -4.86
C PRO A 165 -1.51 7.24 -5.39
N PHE A 166 -2.43 6.65 -4.62
CA PHE A 166 -3.80 6.43 -5.02
C PHE A 166 -4.75 7.44 -4.39
N THR A 167 -4.97 8.56 -5.09
CA THR A 167 -6.02 9.51 -4.72
C THR A 167 -7.27 9.29 -5.57
N PRO A 168 -8.50 9.43 -5.03
CA PRO A 168 -9.73 9.26 -5.82
C PRO A 168 -9.81 10.14 -7.07
N THR A 169 -9.11 11.27 -7.04
CA THR A 169 -9.03 12.25 -8.12
C THR A 169 -8.06 11.86 -9.24
N ASP A 170 -7.15 10.90 -9.04
CA ASP A 170 -6.18 10.49 -10.05
C ASP A 170 -6.81 9.55 -11.08
N ARG A 171 -7.17 10.12 -12.24
CA ARG A 171 -7.77 9.37 -13.33
C ARG A 171 -6.84 8.34 -13.95
N VAL A 172 -5.54 8.61 -14.00
CA VAL A 172 -4.56 7.72 -14.66
C VAL A 172 -4.40 6.45 -13.82
N TRP A 173 -4.27 6.61 -12.51
CA TRP A 173 -4.25 5.48 -11.58
C TRP A 173 -5.58 4.70 -11.57
N ASN A 174 -6.72 5.39 -11.58
CA ASN A 174 -8.03 4.75 -11.64
C ASN A 174 -8.16 3.87 -12.89
N GLU A 175 -7.77 4.38 -14.05
CA GLU A 175 -7.79 3.62 -15.30
C GLU A 175 -6.83 2.44 -15.28
N LEU A 176 -5.60 2.62 -14.79
CA LEU A 176 -4.61 1.55 -14.66
C LEU A 176 -5.13 0.41 -13.79
N VAL A 177 -5.67 0.73 -12.60
CA VAL A 177 -6.22 -0.26 -11.67
C VAL A 177 -7.41 -0.99 -12.28
N MET A 178 -8.39 -0.26 -12.83
CA MET A 178 -9.55 -0.89 -13.50
C MET A 178 -9.12 -1.80 -14.65
N ASN A 179 -8.11 -1.40 -15.42
CA ASN A 179 -7.62 -2.20 -16.53
C ASN A 179 -6.91 -3.47 -16.04
N ALA A 180 -6.05 -3.36 -15.02
CA ALA A 180 -5.37 -4.50 -14.43
C ALA A 180 -6.33 -5.49 -13.76
N MET A 181 -7.41 -5.00 -13.13
CA MET A 181 -8.49 -5.84 -12.61
C MET A 181 -9.14 -6.66 -13.73
N VAL A 182 -9.57 -5.99 -14.81
CA VAL A 182 -10.24 -6.64 -15.95
C VAL A 182 -9.33 -7.64 -16.66
N ASP A 183 -8.04 -7.34 -16.73
CA ASP A 183 -7.02 -8.21 -17.32
C ASP A 183 -6.59 -9.36 -16.37
N ARG A 184 -7.18 -9.43 -15.17
CA ARG A 184 -6.88 -10.46 -14.16
C ARG A 184 -5.40 -10.53 -13.78
N LYS A 185 -4.73 -9.37 -13.77
CA LYS A 185 -3.29 -9.27 -13.53
C LYS A 185 -2.96 -9.76 -12.11
N LYS A 186 -1.80 -10.41 -11.99
CA LYS A 186 -1.19 -10.82 -10.73
C LYS A 186 0.23 -10.24 -10.68
N GLY A 187 0.54 -9.48 -9.64
CA GLY A 187 1.82 -8.81 -9.43
C GLY A 187 1.76 -7.28 -9.53
N TRP A 188 2.94 -6.69 -9.74
CA TRP A 188 3.15 -5.25 -9.67
C TRP A 188 2.52 -4.48 -10.84
N ILE A 189 1.95 -3.32 -10.54
CA ILE A 189 1.47 -2.35 -11.51
C ILE A 189 2.24 -1.02 -11.33
N SER A 190 2.57 -0.39 -12.45
CA SER A 190 3.34 0.86 -12.46
C SER A 190 2.83 1.80 -13.55
N LEU A 191 2.82 3.10 -13.27
CA LEU A 191 2.55 4.13 -14.27
C LEU A 191 3.63 4.22 -15.36
N ASN A 192 4.82 3.69 -15.09
CA ASN A 192 5.93 3.70 -16.05
C ASN A 192 5.80 2.61 -17.12
N GLU A 193 4.90 1.64 -16.93
CA GLU A 193 4.58 0.67 -17.97
C GLU A 193 3.78 1.36 -19.08
N PRO A 194 4.11 1.14 -20.36
CA PRO A 194 3.37 1.76 -21.45
C PRO A 194 1.90 1.36 -21.34
N PRO A 195 0.97 2.33 -21.36
CA PRO A 195 -0.44 2.02 -21.24
C PRO A 195 -0.83 1.13 -22.41
N LEU A 196 -1.41 -0.03 -22.09
CA LEU A 196 -2.03 -0.86 -23.10
C LEU A 196 -3.20 -0.07 -23.67
N PHE A 197 -3.15 0.23 -24.97
CA PHE A 197 -4.21 0.96 -25.65
C PHE A 197 -5.41 0.04 -25.83
N TYR A 198 -6.27 0.02 -24.81
CA TYR A 198 -7.52 -0.70 -24.87
C TYR A 198 -8.54 0.13 -25.65
N GLY A 199 -8.83 -0.24 -26.90
CA GLY A 199 -9.85 0.42 -27.73
C GLY A 199 -11.29 0.33 -27.22
N MET A 200 -11.51 -0.15 -25.99
CA MET A 200 -12.80 -0.33 -25.32
C MET A 200 -12.67 -0.01 -23.83
N SER A 201 -13.73 0.53 -23.22
CA SER A 201 -13.77 0.78 -21.77
C SER A 201 -13.61 -0.52 -20.97
N SER A 202 -13.03 -0.43 -19.76
CA SER A 202 -12.77 -1.58 -18.88
C SER A 202 -14.03 -2.40 -18.62
N PHE A 203 -15.17 -1.75 -18.37
CA PHE A 203 -16.49 -2.40 -18.26
C PHE A 203 -16.83 -3.28 -19.48
N ARG A 204 -16.69 -2.75 -20.71
CA ARG A 204 -17.00 -3.50 -21.93
C ARG A 204 -16.04 -4.67 -22.15
N ARG A 205 -14.77 -4.51 -21.77
CA ARG A 205 -13.77 -5.57 -21.86
C ARG A 205 -14.06 -6.70 -20.86
N ALA A 206 -14.42 -6.37 -19.63
CA ALA A 206 -14.79 -7.33 -18.59
C ALA A 206 -15.93 -8.25 -19.05
N ILE A 207 -16.98 -7.64 -19.61
CA ILE A 207 -18.13 -8.35 -20.20
C ILE A 207 -17.68 -9.32 -21.30
N ARG A 208 -16.77 -8.89 -22.18
CA ARG A 208 -16.32 -9.70 -23.32
C ARG A 208 -15.48 -10.89 -22.86
N HIS A 209 -14.65 -10.70 -21.84
CA HIS A 209 -13.84 -11.77 -21.23
C HIS A 209 -14.69 -12.81 -20.49
N GLY A 210 -15.78 -12.40 -19.84
CA GLY A 210 -16.63 -13.29 -19.05
C GLY A 210 -17.76 -13.99 -19.82
N SER A 211 -18.10 -13.56 -21.04
CA SER A 211 -19.31 -14.01 -21.77
C SER A 211 -20.58 -13.93 -20.91
N THR A 212 -20.66 -12.98 -19.97
CA THR A 212 -21.74 -12.85 -18.98
C THR A 212 -22.95 -12.08 -19.50
N SER A 213 -23.06 -11.86 -20.81
CA SER A 213 -24.16 -11.08 -21.39
C SER A 213 -25.30 -11.98 -21.89
N ARG A 214 -26.53 -11.72 -21.44
CA ARG A 214 -27.75 -12.34 -21.97
C ARG A 214 -28.52 -11.33 -22.81
N VAL A 215 -29.04 -11.75 -23.97
CA VAL A 215 -30.00 -10.95 -24.73
C VAL A 215 -31.37 -11.09 -24.07
N VAL A 216 -31.96 -9.97 -23.65
CA VAL A 216 -33.26 -9.95 -22.93
C VAL A 216 -34.39 -9.55 -23.86
N SER A 217 -34.12 -8.73 -24.86
CA SER A 217 -35.06 -8.47 -25.94
C SER A 217 -34.33 -8.35 -27.27
N GLN A 218 -35.00 -8.79 -28.33
CA GLN A 218 -34.53 -8.63 -29.70
C GLN A 218 -35.73 -8.24 -30.54
N GLU A 219 -35.69 -7.02 -31.08
CA GLU A 219 -36.71 -6.49 -31.97
C GLU A 219 -36.11 -6.31 -33.35
N GLN A 220 -36.87 -6.65 -34.38
CA GLN A 220 -36.49 -6.36 -35.76
C GLN A 220 -37.49 -5.34 -36.30
N ASP A 221 -36.99 -4.16 -36.68
CA ASP A 221 -37.87 -3.13 -37.20
C ASP A 221 -38.37 -3.47 -38.62
N ALA A 222 -39.37 -2.71 -39.09
CA ALA A 222 -39.96 -2.87 -40.42
C ALA A 222 -38.96 -2.65 -41.57
N HIS A 223 -37.73 -2.19 -41.28
CA HIS A 223 -36.65 -1.97 -42.24
C HIS A 223 -35.56 -3.05 -42.11
N GLY A 224 -35.78 -4.06 -41.28
CA GLY A 224 -34.89 -5.21 -41.11
C GLY A 224 -33.77 -5.00 -40.09
N PHE A 225 -33.66 -3.84 -39.43
CA PHE A 225 -32.64 -3.63 -38.40
C PHE A 225 -32.99 -4.38 -37.13
N LYS A 226 -32.07 -5.25 -36.70
CA LYS A 226 -32.18 -5.95 -35.42
C LYS A 226 -31.62 -5.08 -34.30
N ARG A 227 -32.51 -4.64 -33.40
CA ARG A 227 -32.15 -4.05 -32.10
C ARG A 227 -32.16 -5.16 -31.07
N SER A 228 -31.15 -5.19 -30.20
CA SER A 228 -31.11 -6.17 -29.09
C SER A 228 -30.70 -5.48 -27.80
N VAL A 229 -31.47 -5.70 -26.74
CA VAL A 229 -31.11 -5.29 -25.37
C VAL A 229 -30.32 -6.43 -24.74
N ARG A 230 -29.11 -6.12 -24.25
CA ARG A 230 -28.26 -7.07 -23.52
C ARG A 230 -28.24 -6.70 -22.06
N GLN A 231 -28.50 -7.66 -21.20
CA GLN A 231 -28.24 -7.60 -19.77
C GLN A 231 -26.88 -8.23 -19.50
N PHE A 232 -26.09 -7.58 -18.65
CA PHE A 232 -24.73 -8.01 -18.31
C PHE A 232 -24.72 -8.50 -16.87
N SER A 233 -24.25 -9.73 -16.65
CA SER A 233 -24.00 -10.24 -15.31
C SER A 233 -22.61 -9.81 -14.83
N GLN A 234 -22.49 -9.66 -13.51
CA GLN A 234 -21.21 -9.40 -12.86
C GLN A 234 -20.24 -10.58 -13.09
N TRP A 235 -18.94 -10.29 -13.08
CA TRP A 235 -17.89 -11.30 -13.14
C TRP A 235 -17.20 -11.43 -11.77
N GLY A 236 -16.58 -12.57 -11.50
CA GLY A 236 -16.15 -12.89 -10.13
C GLY A 236 -17.35 -13.17 -9.20
N TYR A 237 -18.43 -13.70 -9.77
CA TYR A 237 -19.62 -14.13 -9.04
C TYR A 237 -20.11 -15.45 -9.65
N ASP A 238 -20.37 -16.45 -8.82
CA ASP A 238 -20.74 -17.80 -9.27
C ASP A 238 -22.24 -17.97 -9.61
N GLY A 239 -23.02 -16.89 -9.49
CA GLY A 239 -24.39 -16.83 -10.03
C GLY A 239 -25.48 -17.42 -9.14
N SER A 240 -25.18 -17.77 -7.89
CA SER A 240 -26.16 -18.37 -6.97
C SER A 240 -27.08 -17.31 -6.34
N SER A 241 -28.27 -17.15 -6.92
CA SER A 241 -29.47 -16.60 -6.24
C SER A 241 -30.27 -17.73 -5.63
#